data_AF-A0A7X6ZRE2-F1
#
_entry.id   AF-A0A7X6ZRE2-F1
#
_cell.length_a   1.000
_cell.length_b   1.000
_cell.length_c   1.000
_cell.angle_alpha   90.00
_cell.angle_beta   90.00
_cell.angle_gamma   90.00
#
_symmetry.space_group_name_H-M   'P 1'
#
loop_
_entity.id
_entity.type
_entity.pdbx_description
1 polymer ?
#
loop_
_entity_poly.entity_id
_entity_poly.type
_entity_poly.pdbx_seq_one_letter_code
_entity_poly.pdbx_strand_id
1 'polypeptide(L)'
;ILFIVSCSPESLILDETSKNKEDDITLSSNSDLLSSYKNNSNDETPEDYSSPFNKELDGLRYVLSPYLSAGNKLFIGNENKEFIENYFLNPDISNLYMSTDNWERIVKLLLAFDEEDSACIKTFITDFSSKDRIERQYAVAGLMNLLSLKYSLSLEMDDEGIQKSNIVTDLETVEEEYGLLISKAFQLGFTDFSVDSKRLFRPTAYLNRGDAISMLYRIFTNLGLPTTNEDDLTIKQDTLTAEDDISISNQQQEAFSVENILIEYQDYKNCLSKSNDTANKKRLEMLNQAEKILNIDFNRQINKDAVNIDEWIVILNEVFGIETDEIKSSITCKTDGILTFDVAAKSIFDSSYLMGGKNPREADAKELATAREAIPQFDTAECISKFAQMFSSGMLEGIYKIPGFTPKRPVSRIEALLLLMRLVKGVSI
;
A
#
# COMPACT_ATOMS: atom_id res chain seq x y z
N ILE A 1 30.53 54.97 1.41
CA ILE A 1 32.01 55.00 1.60
C ILE A 1 32.47 53.56 1.62
N LEU A 2 33.29 53.14 0.66
CA LEU A 2 33.96 51.83 0.69
C LEU A 2 35.14 51.89 1.65
N PHE A 3 35.52 50.74 2.23
CA PHE A 3 36.93 50.39 2.38
C PHE A 3 37.15 48.90 2.08
N ILE A 4 38.06 48.65 1.13
CA ILE A 4 38.72 47.37 0.91
C ILE A 4 40.18 47.60 1.27
N VAL A 5 40.80 46.72 2.05
CA VAL A 5 42.26 46.55 2.05
C VAL A 5 42.57 45.05 2.17
N SER A 6 43.36 44.56 1.21
CA SER A 6 44.01 43.24 1.22
C SER A 6 45.48 43.42 1.63
N CYS A 7 46.06 42.44 2.32
CA CYS A 7 47.53 42.27 2.39
C CYS A 7 47.93 40.84 2.85
N SER A 8 48.55 40.10 1.93
CA SER A 8 49.63 39.13 2.16
C SER A 8 50.95 39.83 1.72
N PRO A 9 52.20 39.42 2.09
CA PRO A 9 52.77 38.12 1.69
C PRO A 9 53.92 37.54 2.57
N GLU A 10 54.60 36.50 2.02
CA GLU A 10 55.94 35.94 2.33
C GLU A 10 56.14 35.22 3.70
N SER A 11 56.57 33.96 3.84
CA SER A 11 57.37 32.94 3.11
C SER A 11 58.80 32.74 3.66
N LEU A 12 59.18 31.49 3.96
CA LEU A 12 60.56 31.08 4.29
C LEU A 12 60.93 29.75 3.58
N ILE A 13 62.17 29.72 3.06
CA ILE A 13 62.75 28.85 2.00
C ILE A 13 64.29 28.90 2.22
N LEU A 14 65.15 27.89 2.03
CA LEU A 14 65.06 26.47 1.60
C LEU A 14 66.19 25.65 2.32
N ASP A 15 66.19 24.32 2.22
CA ASP A 15 67.31 23.49 1.69
C ASP A 15 66.98 21.99 1.86
N GLU A 16 66.69 21.22 0.80
CA GLU A 16 67.58 20.67 -0.25
C GLU A 16 68.62 19.62 0.19
N THR A 17 68.40 18.37 -0.24
CA THR A 17 69.46 17.55 -0.84
C THR A 17 68.83 16.53 -1.78
N SER A 18 69.30 16.51 -3.02
CA SER A 18 68.74 15.76 -4.14
C SER A 18 69.29 14.34 -4.27
N LYS A 19 68.52 13.44 -4.90
CA LYS A 19 69.03 12.51 -5.93
C LYS A 19 67.91 11.81 -6.70
N ASN A 20 67.92 12.00 -8.02
CA ASN A 20 67.09 11.25 -8.97
C ASN A 20 67.49 9.77 -9.02
N LYS A 21 66.52 8.91 -9.31
CA LYS A 21 66.69 7.74 -10.19
C LYS A 21 65.38 7.42 -10.90
N GLU A 22 65.51 7.01 -12.16
CA GLU A 22 64.41 6.65 -13.07
C GLU A 22 63.81 5.27 -12.72
N ASP A 23 62.59 5.07 -13.24
CA ASP A 23 61.92 3.81 -13.60
C ASP A 23 61.96 2.59 -12.65
N ASP A 24 60.77 2.15 -12.22
CA ASP A 24 60.17 0.95 -12.84
C ASP A 24 58.68 0.79 -12.47
N ILE A 25 57.79 0.72 -13.47
CA ILE A 25 56.39 0.29 -13.26
C ILE A 25 56.38 -1.23 -13.21
N THR A 26 56.46 -1.80 -12.01
CA THR A 26 56.33 -3.24 -11.79
C THR A 26 54.88 -3.63 -11.49
N LEU A 27 54.18 -4.08 -12.53
CA LEU A 27 52.91 -4.81 -12.42
C LEU A 27 53.13 -6.11 -11.61
N SER A 28 52.61 -6.16 -10.38
CA SER A 28 52.70 -7.35 -9.51
C SER A 28 51.32 -7.82 -9.04
N SER A 29 50.83 -8.87 -9.72
CA SER A 29 49.89 -9.91 -9.26
C SER A 29 48.57 -9.51 -8.56
N ASN A 30 47.46 -9.87 -9.21
CA ASN A 30 46.08 -9.88 -8.69
C ASN A 30 45.84 -10.78 -7.44
N SER A 31 46.87 -11.43 -6.88
CA SER A 31 46.78 -12.29 -5.69
C SER A 31 46.46 -11.50 -4.43
N ASP A 32 46.97 -10.28 -4.30
CA ASP A 32 46.98 -9.56 -3.03
C ASP A 32 45.68 -8.76 -2.80
N LEU A 33 44.90 -8.54 -3.87
CA LEU A 33 43.52 -8.07 -3.79
C LEU A 33 42.51 -9.17 -3.45
N LEU A 34 42.88 -10.45 -3.62
CA LEU A 34 42.00 -11.60 -3.34
C LEU A 34 42.17 -12.17 -1.93
N SER A 35 43.28 -11.87 -1.24
CA SER A 35 43.52 -12.31 0.14
C SER A 35 42.78 -11.45 1.17
N SER A 36 42.61 -10.15 0.93
CA SER A 36 41.83 -9.24 1.77
C SER A 36 40.33 -9.57 1.80
N TYR A 37 39.81 -10.23 0.76
CA TYR A 37 38.40 -10.66 0.68
C TYR A 37 38.09 -11.97 1.42
N LYS A 38 39.08 -12.73 1.89
CA LYS A 38 38.87 -14.10 2.43
C LYS A 38 38.94 -14.25 3.95
N ASN A 39 39.32 -13.21 4.69
CA ASN A 39 39.54 -13.32 6.14
C ASN A 39 38.46 -12.68 7.03
N ASN A 40 37.31 -12.30 6.45
CA ASN A 40 36.14 -11.81 7.19
C ASN A 40 34.90 -12.74 7.05
N SER A 41 35.08 -14.00 6.67
CA SER A 41 34.00 -15.00 6.78
C SER A 41 33.94 -15.58 8.20
N ASN A 42 33.34 -14.82 9.13
CA ASN A 42 32.64 -15.46 10.24
C ASN A 42 31.27 -15.90 9.72
N ASP A 43 30.77 -17.04 10.19
CA ASP A 43 29.54 -17.67 9.70
C ASP A 43 28.30 -16.77 9.90
N GLU A 44 27.93 -16.01 8.87
CA GLU A 44 26.57 -15.51 8.70
C GLU A 44 25.74 -16.60 8.01
N THR A 45 24.82 -17.19 8.78
CA THR A 45 23.71 -17.96 8.21
C THR A 45 22.91 -17.07 7.25
N PRO A 46 22.38 -17.59 6.13
CA PRO A 46 21.66 -16.78 5.16
C PRO A 46 20.32 -16.30 5.73
N GLU A 47 20.32 -15.14 6.37
CA GLU A 47 19.12 -14.34 6.58
C GLU A 47 18.76 -13.67 5.25
N ASP A 48 18.09 -14.45 4.39
CA ASP A 48 17.54 -14.02 3.11
C ASP A 48 16.29 -13.13 3.33
N TYR A 49 16.51 -11.96 3.93
CA TYR A 49 15.54 -10.88 3.95
C TYR A 49 15.75 -10.01 2.71
N SER A 50 14.98 -10.29 1.65
CA SER A 50 14.86 -9.37 0.51
C SER A 50 14.57 -7.95 1.03
N SER A 51 15.27 -6.94 0.51
CA SER A 51 15.01 -5.55 0.93
C SER A 51 13.52 -5.21 0.76
N PRO A 52 12.93 -4.33 1.60
CA PRO A 52 11.52 -3.94 1.45
C PRO A 52 11.17 -3.49 0.02
N PHE A 53 12.12 -2.81 -0.65
CA PHE A 53 12.02 -2.46 -2.06
C PHE A 53 11.85 -3.68 -2.98
N ASN A 54 12.65 -4.74 -2.82
CA ASN A 54 12.55 -5.93 -3.69
C ASN A 54 11.17 -6.59 -3.57
N LYS A 55 10.65 -6.73 -2.34
CA LYS A 55 9.31 -7.27 -2.10
C LYS A 55 8.22 -6.43 -2.77
N GLU A 56 8.29 -5.11 -2.66
CA GLU A 56 7.32 -4.20 -3.27
C GLU A 56 7.48 -4.11 -4.80
N LEU A 57 8.69 -4.28 -5.35
CA LEU A 57 8.95 -4.36 -6.79
C LEU A 57 8.35 -5.63 -7.41
N ASP A 58 8.61 -6.80 -6.83
CA ASP A 58 8.06 -8.06 -7.34
C ASP A 58 6.55 -8.14 -7.12
N GLY A 59 6.06 -7.56 -6.01
CA GLY A 59 4.63 -7.32 -5.82
C GLY A 59 4.01 -6.43 -6.90
N LEU A 60 4.67 -5.33 -7.30
CA LEU A 60 4.18 -4.46 -8.37
C LEU A 60 4.16 -5.16 -9.72
N ARG A 61 5.19 -5.95 -10.05
CA ARG A 61 5.23 -6.78 -11.27
C ARG A 61 4.04 -7.74 -11.33
N TYR A 62 3.73 -8.41 -10.23
CA TYR A 62 2.57 -9.29 -10.13
C TYR A 62 1.26 -8.52 -10.32
N VAL A 63 1.07 -7.40 -9.61
CA VAL A 63 -0.15 -6.57 -9.70
C VAL A 63 -0.35 -5.97 -11.09
N LEU A 64 0.73 -5.59 -11.80
CA LEU A 64 0.68 -5.06 -13.16
C LEU A 64 0.57 -6.15 -14.25
N SER A 65 0.57 -7.45 -13.91
CA SER A 65 0.46 -8.52 -14.91
C SER A 65 -0.74 -8.41 -15.87
N PRO A 66 -1.93 -7.88 -15.51
CA PRO A 66 -3.01 -7.64 -16.47
C PRO A 66 -2.66 -6.56 -17.50
N TYR A 67 -1.90 -5.54 -17.12
CA TYR A 67 -1.48 -4.45 -18.01
C TYR A 67 -0.35 -4.89 -18.95
N LEU A 68 0.47 -5.88 -18.54
CA LEU A 68 1.65 -6.34 -19.27
C LEU A 68 1.43 -7.63 -20.10
N SER A 69 0.23 -8.24 -20.04
CA SER A 69 -0.10 -9.46 -20.79
C SER A 69 -0.95 -9.17 -22.03
N ALA A 70 -0.43 -9.49 -23.22
CA ALA A 70 -1.06 -9.17 -24.51
C ALA A 70 -2.43 -9.84 -24.76
N GLY A 71 -2.79 -10.87 -23.98
CA GLY A 71 -4.11 -11.51 -24.03
C GLY A 71 -5.16 -10.90 -23.09
N ASN A 72 -4.80 -9.89 -22.29
CA ASN A 72 -5.69 -9.30 -21.30
C ASN A 72 -6.44 -8.08 -21.86
N LYS A 73 -7.70 -7.88 -21.45
CA LYS A 73 -8.51 -6.67 -21.74
C LYS A 73 -7.78 -5.37 -21.41
N LEU A 74 -6.99 -5.37 -20.33
CA LEU A 74 -6.34 -4.19 -19.77
C LEU A 74 -4.93 -3.94 -20.34
N PHE A 75 -4.54 -4.63 -21.40
CA PHE A 75 -3.19 -4.56 -21.97
C PHE A 75 -2.83 -3.16 -22.51
N ILE A 76 -1.74 -2.58 -22.01
CA ILE A 76 -1.33 -1.19 -22.34
C ILE A 76 -0.58 -1.04 -23.69
N GLY A 77 -0.43 -2.14 -24.44
CA GLY A 77 0.31 -2.17 -25.71
C GLY A 77 1.81 -2.46 -25.54
N ASN A 78 2.44 -3.03 -26.57
CA ASN A 78 3.83 -3.51 -26.51
C ASN A 78 4.86 -2.41 -26.19
N GLU A 79 4.74 -1.21 -26.77
CA GLU A 79 5.69 -0.12 -26.51
C GLU A 79 5.65 0.33 -25.04
N ASN A 80 4.45 0.48 -24.48
CA ASN A 80 4.26 0.85 -23.08
C ASN A 80 4.67 -0.28 -22.14
N LYS A 81 4.42 -1.55 -22.52
CA LYS A 81 4.97 -2.71 -21.81
C LYS A 81 6.50 -2.65 -21.75
N GLU A 82 7.18 -2.49 -22.89
CA GLU A 82 8.64 -2.43 -22.96
C GLU A 82 9.19 -1.27 -22.13
N PHE A 83 8.53 -0.11 -22.13
CA PHE A 83 8.87 1.01 -21.26
C PHE A 83 8.72 0.68 -19.77
N ILE A 84 7.58 0.10 -19.36
CA ILE A 84 7.34 -0.26 -17.96
C ILE A 84 8.31 -1.34 -17.48
N GLU A 85 8.52 -2.41 -18.24
CA GLU A 85 9.40 -3.52 -17.84
C GLU A 85 10.89 -3.14 -17.84
N ASN A 86 11.38 -2.47 -18.90
CA ASN A 86 12.83 -2.24 -19.07
C ASN A 86 13.33 -0.96 -18.39
N TYR A 87 12.49 0.06 -18.20
CA TYR A 87 12.86 1.33 -17.56
C TYR A 87 12.28 1.47 -16.15
N PHE A 88 10.97 1.30 -15.99
CA PHE A 88 10.33 1.58 -14.69
C PHE A 88 10.63 0.48 -13.66
N LEU A 89 10.28 -0.78 -13.98
CA LEU A 89 10.40 -1.95 -13.09
C LEU A 89 11.81 -2.59 -13.11
N ASN A 90 12.83 -1.83 -13.54
CA ASN A 90 14.21 -2.26 -13.60
C ASN A 90 14.93 -1.98 -12.27
N PRO A 91 15.39 -3.01 -11.53
CA PRO A 91 15.95 -2.86 -10.18
C PRO A 91 17.30 -2.12 -10.17
N ASP A 92 18.14 -2.34 -11.18
CA ASP A 92 19.53 -1.84 -11.24
C ASP A 92 19.61 -0.31 -11.19
N ILE A 93 18.55 0.33 -11.67
CA ILE A 93 18.47 1.79 -11.80
C ILE A 93 17.50 2.42 -10.80
N SER A 94 16.89 1.66 -9.89
CA SER A 94 15.87 2.08 -8.89
C SER A 94 16.21 3.37 -8.12
N ASN A 95 17.45 3.52 -7.67
CA ASN A 95 17.92 4.67 -6.88
C ASN A 95 18.11 5.97 -7.70
N LEU A 96 18.01 5.92 -9.02
CA LEU A 96 18.15 7.13 -9.86
C LEU A 96 16.85 7.95 -9.82
N TYR A 97 17.00 9.26 -9.94
CA TYR A 97 15.88 10.19 -10.09
C TYR A 97 15.01 9.82 -11.30
N MET A 98 13.70 10.00 -11.13
CA MET A 98 12.74 9.93 -12.21
C MET A 98 12.64 11.31 -12.88
N SER A 99 12.65 11.36 -14.21
CA SER A 99 12.32 12.58 -14.95
C SER A 99 10.83 12.87 -14.85
N THR A 100 10.43 14.13 -15.01
CA THR A 100 9.01 14.51 -14.87
C THR A 100 8.19 13.86 -15.98
N ASP A 101 8.67 13.92 -17.23
CA ASP A 101 8.02 13.29 -18.39
C ASP A 101 7.80 11.78 -18.20
N ASN A 102 8.74 11.08 -17.54
CA ASN A 102 8.59 9.65 -17.26
C ASN A 102 7.62 9.40 -16.10
N TRP A 103 7.61 10.24 -15.06
CA TRP A 103 6.60 10.15 -14.00
C TRP A 103 5.20 10.36 -14.56
N GLU A 104 5.03 11.39 -15.38
CA GLU A 104 3.81 11.70 -16.11
C GLU A 104 3.34 10.51 -16.96
N ARG A 105 4.22 9.93 -17.78
CA ARG A 105 3.93 8.75 -18.61
C ARG A 105 3.52 7.54 -17.75
N ILE A 106 4.22 7.28 -16.64
CA ILE A 106 3.90 6.17 -15.73
C ILE A 106 2.52 6.39 -15.10
N VAL A 107 2.23 7.58 -14.56
CA VAL A 107 0.94 7.88 -13.94
C VAL A 107 -0.19 7.82 -14.96
N LYS A 108 -0.02 8.38 -16.16
CA LYS A 108 -1.02 8.34 -17.24
C LYS A 108 -1.37 6.90 -17.62
N LEU A 109 -0.36 6.05 -17.84
CA LEU A 109 -0.54 4.65 -18.23
C LEU A 109 -1.14 3.82 -17.09
N LEU A 110 -0.62 3.94 -15.87
CA LEU A 110 -0.99 3.04 -14.78
C LEU A 110 -2.28 3.45 -14.06
N LEU A 111 -2.70 4.72 -14.17
CA LEU A 111 -4.01 5.19 -13.70
C LEU A 111 -5.08 5.29 -14.82
N ALA A 112 -4.78 4.77 -16.02
CA ALA A 112 -5.69 4.76 -17.17
C ALA A 112 -6.32 6.15 -17.45
N PHE A 113 -5.48 7.18 -17.50
CA PHE A 113 -5.88 8.52 -17.94
C PHE A 113 -5.78 8.63 -19.47
N ASP A 114 -6.77 9.25 -20.09
CA ASP A 114 -6.83 9.43 -21.54
C ASP A 114 -6.23 10.78 -22.00
N GLU A 115 -6.61 11.26 -23.19
CA GLU A 115 -6.17 12.58 -23.68
C GLU A 115 -7.03 13.75 -23.18
N GLU A 116 -8.28 13.51 -22.76
CA GLU A 116 -9.13 14.53 -22.14
C GLU A 116 -8.63 14.86 -20.72
N ASP A 117 -8.15 13.84 -20.01
CA ASP A 117 -7.49 13.92 -18.71
C ASP A 117 -6.13 14.66 -18.71
N SER A 118 -5.54 14.92 -19.87
CA SER A 118 -4.19 15.50 -20.04
C SER A 118 -4.01 16.84 -19.32
N ALA A 119 -5.05 17.68 -19.28
CA ALA A 119 -5.01 18.96 -18.58
C ALA A 119 -4.86 18.82 -17.05
N CYS A 120 -5.50 17.80 -16.45
CA CYS A 120 -5.40 17.49 -15.04
C CYS A 120 -4.00 16.97 -14.69
N ILE A 121 -3.48 16.03 -15.49
CA ILE A 121 -2.11 15.52 -15.36
C ILE A 121 -1.09 16.67 -15.40
N LYS A 122 -1.22 17.57 -16.39
CA LYS A 122 -0.32 18.72 -16.52
C LYS A 122 -0.32 19.62 -15.28
N THR A 123 -1.53 19.93 -14.80
CA THR A 123 -1.75 20.79 -13.63
C THR A 123 -1.15 20.20 -12.36
N PHE A 124 -1.23 18.87 -12.18
CA PHE A 124 -0.82 18.20 -10.94
C PHE A 124 0.59 17.61 -10.96
N ILE A 125 1.22 17.44 -12.12
CA ILE A 125 2.59 16.89 -12.25
C ILE A 125 3.51 17.87 -12.99
N THR A 126 3.22 18.16 -14.26
CA THR A 126 4.18 18.81 -15.17
C THR A 126 4.50 20.25 -14.78
N ASP A 127 3.50 21.00 -14.30
CA ASP A 127 3.65 22.40 -13.90
C ASP A 127 4.45 22.59 -12.58
N PHE A 128 4.71 21.51 -11.83
CA PHE A 128 5.59 21.48 -10.66
C PHE A 128 7.04 21.04 -10.99
N SER A 129 7.37 20.85 -12.26
CA SER A 129 8.69 20.39 -12.69
C SER A 129 9.78 21.47 -12.56
N SER A 130 10.95 21.04 -12.11
CA SER A 130 12.16 21.87 -12.01
C SER A 130 13.36 21.11 -12.53
N LYS A 131 13.93 21.56 -13.66
CA LYS A 131 15.06 20.91 -14.35
C LYS A 131 14.78 19.44 -14.69
N ASP A 132 13.58 19.16 -15.20
CA ASP A 132 13.09 17.81 -15.48
C ASP A 132 13.13 16.87 -14.26
N ARG A 133 12.74 17.40 -13.09
CA ARG A 133 12.56 16.63 -11.86
C ARG A 133 11.39 17.20 -11.07
N ILE A 134 10.76 16.34 -10.28
CA ILE A 134 9.69 16.69 -9.36
C ILE A 134 10.13 16.37 -7.92
N GLU A 135 9.87 17.29 -6.99
CA GLU A 135 10.08 17.06 -5.56
C GLU A 135 8.97 16.16 -5.00
N ARG A 136 9.27 15.35 -3.98
CA ARG A 136 8.32 14.35 -3.46
C ARG A 136 7.05 14.96 -2.91
N GLN A 137 7.09 16.19 -2.37
CA GLN A 137 5.89 16.92 -1.95
C GLN A 137 4.88 17.09 -3.11
N TYR A 138 5.32 17.61 -4.25
CA TYR A 138 4.45 17.81 -5.42
C TYR A 138 4.09 16.48 -6.08
N ALA A 139 5.02 15.52 -6.15
CA ALA A 139 4.74 14.21 -6.72
C ALA A 139 3.63 13.46 -5.97
N VAL A 140 3.63 13.49 -4.63
CA VAL A 140 2.62 12.83 -3.81
C VAL A 140 1.32 13.63 -3.77
N ALA A 141 1.37 14.94 -3.58
CA ALA A 141 0.15 15.77 -3.61
C ALA A 141 -0.56 15.68 -4.97
N GLY A 142 0.19 15.79 -6.06
CA GLY A 142 -0.33 15.62 -7.42
C GLY A 142 -0.90 14.22 -7.67
N LEU A 143 -0.22 13.17 -7.20
CA LEU A 143 -0.75 11.80 -7.28
C LEU A 143 -2.05 11.65 -6.49
N MET A 144 -2.16 12.20 -5.28
CA MET A 144 -3.39 12.15 -4.48
C MET A 144 -4.57 12.84 -5.18
N ASN A 145 -4.33 14.03 -5.76
CA ASN A 145 -5.33 14.73 -6.56
C ASN A 145 -5.78 13.88 -7.76
N LEU A 146 -4.84 13.29 -8.50
CA LEU A 146 -5.14 12.40 -9.63
C LEU A 146 -5.88 11.12 -9.20
N LEU A 147 -5.54 10.50 -8.06
CA LEU A 147 -6.25 9.33 -7.53
C LEU A 147 -7.72 9.65 -7.23
N SER A 148 -8.04 10.84 -6.73
CA SER A 148 -9.43 11.25 -6.46
C SER A 148 -10.31 11.38 -7.73
N LEU A 149 -9.69 11.43 -8.92
CA LEU A 149 -10.40 11.43 -10.20
C LEU A 149 -10.71 10.02 -10.74
N LYS A 150 -9.97 9.00 -10.29
CA LYS A 150 -10.10 7.60 -10.78
C LYS A 150 -10.68 6.64 -9.74
N TYR A 151 -10.65 7.02 -8.47
CA TYR A 151 -11.22 6.26 -7.36
C TYR A 151 -12.18 7.15 -6.56
N SER A 152 -13.18 6.55 -5.94
CA SER A 152 -14.02 7.19 -4.92
C SER A 152 -13.20 7.49 -3.66
N LEU A 153 -12.31 8.47 -3.72
CA LEU A 153 -11.37 8.81 -2.66
C LEU A 153 -11.50 10.29 -2.29
N SER A 154 -12.01 10.55 -1.10
CA SER A 154 -12.03 11.89 -0.53
C SER A 154 -10.66 12.29 -0.03
N LEU A 155 -10.26 13.52 -0.35
CA LEU A 155 -9.01 14.14 0.08
C LEU A 155 -9.19 15.00 1.34
N GLU A 156 -10.43 15.22 1.79
CA GLU A 156 -10.71 15.99 3.01
C GLU A 156 -10.17 15.25 4.26
N MET A 157 -9.78 16.01 5.28
CA MET A 157 -9.38 15.50 6.58
C MET A 157 -10.22 16.20 7.66
N ASP A 158 -10.69 15.44 8.63
CA ASP A 158 -11.35 15.99 9.82
C ASP A 158 -10.30 16.44 10.86
N ASP A 159 -10.74 17.23 11.85
CA ASP A 159 -9.86 17.79 12.89
C ASP A 159 -9.07 16.70 13.65
N GLU A 160 -9.66 15.52 13.81
CA GLU A 160 -9.02 14.36 14.44
C GLU A 160 -7.97 13.73 13.52
N GLY A 161 -8.27 13.60 12.23
CA GLY A 161 -7.33 13.19 11.19
C GLY A 161 -6.11 14.12 11.11
N ILE A 162 -6.32 15.44 11.18
CA ILE A 162 -5.24 16.45 11.18
C ILE A 162 -4.37 16.32 12.43
N GLN A 163 -4.99 16.14 13.62
CA GLN A 163 -4.22 15.93 14.84
C GLN A 163 -3.39 14.64 14.81
N LYS A 164 -3.94 13.56 14.22
CA LYS A 164 -3.26 12.26 14.07
C LYS A 164 -2.27 12.19 12.91
N SER A 165 -2.25 13.15 11.98
CA SER A 165 -1.24 13.19 10.91
C SER A 165 0.04 13.94 11.27
N ASN A 166 0.07 14.69 12.38
CA ASN A 166 1.28 15.28 12.98
C ASN A 166 2.35 14.24 13.40
N ILE A 167 2.14 12.95 13.08
CA ILE A 167 3.13 11.88 13.18
C ILE A 167 4.27 12.09 12.16
N VAL A 168 4.02 12.68 10.99
CA VAL A 168 5.07 12.94 9.98
C VAL A 168 5.79 14.25 10.33
N THR A 169 7.04 14.14 10.77
CA THR A 169 7.71 15.19 11.54
C THR A 169 8.40 16.30 10.74
N ASP A 170 8.52 16.16 9.41
CA ASP A 170 9.26 17.08 8.54
C ASP A 170 8.37 17.79 7.50
N LEU A 171 7.08 17.98 7.82
CA LEU A 171 6.12 18.73 6.99
C LEU A 171 5.96 20.21 7.39
N GLU A 172 6.60 20.67 8.48
CA GLU A 172 6.44 22.05 9.02
C GLU A 172 6.72 23.19 8.01
N THR A 173 7.56 22.93 7.00
CA THR A 173 7.94 23.91 5.97
C THR A 173 7.24 23.69 4.62
N VAL A 174 6.30 22.76 4.55
CA VAL A 174 5.51 22.45 3.35
C VAL A 174 4.28 23.35 3.33
N GLU A 175 3.82 23.77 2.15
CA GLU A 175 2.57 24.52 2.02
C GLU A 175 1.39 23.67 2.52
N GLU A 176 0.47 24.27 3.27
CA GLU A 176 -0.58 23.59 4.05
C GLU A 176 -1.38 22.58 3.21
N GLU A 177 -1.76 22.95 1.99
CA GLU A 177 -2.47 22.08 1.04
C GLU A 177 -1.70 20.79 0.73
N TYR A 178 -0.41 20.88 0.40
CA TYR A 178 0.41 19.70 0.13
C TYR A 178 0.71 18.91 1.41
N GLY A 179 0.89 19.60 2.54
CA GLY A 179 1.07 18.97 3.86
C GLY A 179 -0.13 18.10 4.26
N LEU A 180 -1.35 18.55 3.99
CA LEU A 180 -2.59 17.79 4.17
C LEU A 180 -2.69 16.61 3.20
N LEU A 181 -2.36 16.78 1.92
CA LEU A 181 -2.39 15.69 0.95
C LEU A 181 -1.34 14.59 1.26
N ILE A 182 -0.13 14.98 1.68
CA ILE A 182 0.90 14.03 2.14
C ILE A 182 0.46 13.33 3.43
N SER A 183 -0.18 14.05 4.35
CA SER A 183 -0.77 13.51 5.58
C SER A 183 -1.85 12.45 5.29
N LYS A 184 -2.74 12.73 4.34
CA LYS A 184 -3.77 11.78 3.88
C LYS A 184 -3.14 10.57 3.17
N ALA A 185 -2.16 10.80 2.29
CA ALA A 185 -1.40 9.74 1.62
C ALA A 185 -0.71 8.81 2.63
N PHE A 186 -0.12 9.38 3.69
CA PHE A 186 0.45 8.61 4.78
C PHE A 186 -0.62 7.74 5.43
N GLN A 187 -1.71 8.34 5.94
CA GLN A 187 -2.81 7.61 6.61
C GLN A 187 -3.42 6.47 5.78
N LEU A 188 -3.50 6.62 4.45
CA LEU A 188 -4.00 5.59 3.54
C LEU A 188 -2.96 4.52 3.16
N GLY A 189 -1.71 4.69 3.61
CA GLY A 189 -0.59 3.78 3.34
C GLY A 189 0.06 3.97 1.97
N PHE A 190 -0.21 5.08 1.28
CA PHE A 190 0.25 5.35 -0.10
C PHE A 190 1.63 6.01 -0.18
N THR A 191 2.17 6.50 0.95
CA THR A 191 3.59 6.90 1.02
C THR A 191 4.51 5.69 0.92
N ASP A 192 5.71 5.87 0.38
CA ASP A 192 6.70 4.81 0.23
C ASP A 192 7.25 4.25 1.57
N PHE A 193 7.87 3.07 1.48
CA PHE A 193 8.41 2.34 2.63
C PHE A 193 9.45 3.10 3.48
N SER A 194 10.05 4.18 2.98
CA SER A 194 11.02 4.97 3.76
C SER A 194 10.36 5.78 4.88
N VAL A 195 9.08 6.11 4.73
CA VAL A 195 8.31 6.96 5.65
C VAL A 195 7.86 6.15 6.88
N ASP A 196 7.50 4.88 6.70
CA ASP A 196 6.95 3.99 7.74
C ASP A 196 7.87 3.88 8.96
N SER A 197 9.16 3.68 8.75
CA SER A 197 10.12 3.44 9.85
C SER A 197 10.65 4.72 10.50
N LYS A 198 10.74 5.83 9.75
CA LYS A 198 11.44 7.05 10.18
C LYS A 198 10.53 8.23 10.50
N ARG A 199 9.28 8.21 10.05
CA ARG A 199 8.35 9.35 10.13
C ARG A 199 8.89 10.65 9.50
N LEU A 200 9.71 10.46 8.46
CA LEU A 200 10.35 11.52 7.69
C LEU A 200 9.97 11.35 6.22
N PHE A 201 9.16 12.27 5.72
CA PHE A 201 8.70 12.31 4.35
C PHE A 201 9.73 12.93 3.40
N ARG A 202 10.71 13.71 3.86
CA ARG A 202 11.77 14.36 3.05
C ARG A 202 11.19 15.14 1.85
N PRO A 203 10.31 16.15 2.07
CA PRO A 203 9.46 16.74 1.04
C PRO A 203 10.21 17.33 -0.17
N THR A 204 11.36 17.97 0.06
CA THR A 204 12.20 18.63 -0.97
C THR A 204 13.17 17.68 -1.68
N ALA A 205 13.18 16.38 -1.35
CA ALA A 205 13.94 15.40 -2.09
C ALA A 205 13.25 15.12 -3.44
N TYR A 206 14.03 15.00 -4.52
CA TYR A 206 13.48 14.60 -5.82
C TYR A 206 12.99 13.15 -5.80
N LEU A 207 11.90 12.87 -6.51
CA LEU A 207 11.36 11.53 -6.68
C LEU A 207 12.40 10.61 -7.35
N ASN A 208 12.65 9.45 -6.75
CA ASN A 208 13.42 8.36 -7.36
C ASN A 208 12.47 7.20 -7.73
N ARG A 209 12.95 6.26 -8.55
CA ARG A 209 12.11 5.14 -9.01
C ARG A 209 11.75 4.15 -7.91
N GLY A 210 12.61 3.92 -6.92
CA GLY A 210 12.30 3.11 -5.75
C GLY A 210 11.09 3.64 -4.95
N ASP A 211 11.10 4.94 -4.64
CA ASP A 211 9.99 5.61 -3.96
C ASP A 211 8.69 5.50 -4.82
N ALA A 212 8.77 5.75 -6.14
CA ALA A 212 7.61 5.66 -7.03
C ALA A 212 7.01 4.24 -7.17
N ILE A 213 7.87 3.21 -7.27
CA ILE A 213 7.47 1.79 -7.28
C ILE A 213 6.75 1.44 -5.98
N SER A 214 7.30 1.86 -4.85
CA SER A 214 6.73 1.63 -3.52
C SER A 214 5.33 2.23 -3.39
N MET A 215 5.16 3.51 -3.73
CA MET A 215 3.86 4.19 -3.68
C MET A 215 2.83 3.50 -4.57
N LEU A 216 3.16 3.24 -5.85
CA LEU A 216 2.24 2.63 -6.81
C LEU A 216 1.87 1.19 -6.42
N TYR A 217 2.82 0.40 -5.88
CA TYR A 217 2.52 -0.93 -5.35
C TYR A 217 1.51 -0.89 -4.21
N ARG A 218 1.72 0.01 -3.24
CA ARG A 218 0.84 0.18 -2.07
C ARG A 218 -0.55 0.63 -2.51
N ILE A 219 -0.63 1.61 -3.43
CA ILE A 219 -1.88 2.07 -4.04
C ILE A 219 -2.63 0.91 -4.71
N PHE A 220 -2.01 0.19 -5.65
CA PHE A 220 -2.72 -0.86 -6.42
C PHE A 220 -2.99 -2.14 -5.64
N THR A 221 -2.21 -2.42 -4.58
CA THR A 221 -2.54 -3.49 -3.64
C THR A 221 -3.72 -3.10 -2.75
N ASN A 222 -3.79 -1.83 -2.32
CA ASN A 222 -4.85 -1.33 -1.43
C ASN A 222 -6.17 -0.99 -2.13
N LEU A 223 -6.14 -0.45 -3.35
CA LEU A 223 -7.30 0.03 -4.12
C LEU A 223 -7.61 -0.82 -5.37
N GLY A 224 -6.69 -1.65 -5.82
CA GLY A 224 -6.77 -2.30 -7.13
C GLY A 224 -6.31 -1.42 -8.30
N LEU A 225 -6.19 -2.02 -9.48
CA LEU A 225 -6.00 -1.27 -10.73
C LEU A 225 -7.32 -0.57 -11.10
N PRO A 226 -7.29 0.66 -11.63
CA PRO A 226 -8.50 1.33 -12.04
C PRO A 226 -9.11 0.61 -13.24
N THR A 227 -10.44 0.49 -13.22
CA THR A 227 -11.23 0.01 -14.36
C THR A 227 -11.49 1.18 -15.31
N THR A 228 -11.31 0.96 -16.60
CA THR A 228 -11.87 1.88 -17.61
C THR A 228 -13.40 1.78 -17.57
N ASN A 229 -14.07 2.93 -17.59
CA ASN A 229 -15.52 3.09 -17.38
C ASN A 229 -16.34 2.01 -18.10
N GLU A 230 -17.24 1.32 -17.38
CA GLU A 230 -18.01 0.19 -17.95
C GLU A 230 -19.00 0.61 -19.06
N ASP A 231 -19.31 1.90 -19.19
CA ASP A 231 -20.24 2.43 -20.19
C ASP A 231 -19.77 2.24 -21.65
N ASP A 232 -18.46 2.03 -21.88
CA ASP A 232 -17.89 1.88 -23.24
C ASP A 232 -17.79 0.41 -23.70
N LEU A 233 -18.37 -0.53 -22.94
CA LEU A 233 -18.20 -1.98 -23.14
C LEU A 233 -19.50 -2.75 -23.44
N THR A 234 -20.46 -2.09 -24.09
CA THR A 234 -21.38 -2.84 -24.96
C THR A 234 -20.69 -3.24 -26.25
N ILE A 235 -20.44 -4.55 -26.45
CA ILE A 235 -20.53 -5.33 -27.70
C ILE A 235 -19.61 -6.58 -27.63
N LYS A 236 -20.22 -7.74 -27.94
CA LYS A 236 -19.62 -9.10 -28.10
C LYS A 236 -19.20 -9.85 -26.84
N GLN A 237 -20.20 -10.49 -26.22
CA GLN A 237 -20.07 -11.92 -25.96
C GLN A 237 -19.76 -12.64 -27.28
N ASP A 238 -18.60 -13.27 -27.39
CA ASP A 238 -18.43 -14.48 -28.21
C ASP A 238 -17.21 -15.27 -27.73
N THR A 239 -17.50 -16.42 -27.11
CA THR A 239 -16.68 -17.63 -27.04
C THR A 239 -15.14 -17.48 -26.95
N LEU A 240 -14.62 -17.40 -25.72
CA LEU A 240 -13.25 -17.85 -25.40
C LEU A 240 -13.32 -18.94 -24.33
N THR A 241 -13.01 -20.17 -24.75
CA THR A 241 -12.69 -21.26 -23.83
C THR A 241 -11.40 -20.92 -23.09
N ALA A 242 -11.48 -20.80 -21.76
CA ALA A 242 -10.29 -20.79 -20.94
C ALA A 242 -9.64 -22.18 -20.99
N GLU A 243 -8.42 -22.26 -21.49
CA GLU A 243 -7.54 -23.39 -21.19
C GLU A 243 -6.83 -23.09 -19.86
N ASP A 244 -6.99 -23.99 -18.89
CA ASP A 244 -6.39 -23.88 -17.56
C ASP A 244 -4.86 -24.06 -17.64
N ASP A 245 -4.11 -22.96 -17.57
CA ASP A 245 -2.65 -22.98 -17.40
C ASP A 245 -2.22 -22.36 -16.06
N ILE A 246 -2.91 -22.77 -14.98
CA ILE A 246 -2.49 -22.50 -13.60
C ILE A 246 -1.32 -23.45 -13.26
N SER A 247 -0.12 -23.09 -13.71
CA SER A 247 1.12 -23.75 -13.32
C SER A 247 1.50 -23.39 -11.88
N ILE A 248 0.95 -24.13 -10.91
CA ILE A 248 1.32 -24.03 -9.49
C ILE A 248 2.78 -24.47 -9.33
N SER A 249 3.68 -23.55 -8.97
CA SER A 249 5.08 -23.88 -8.69
C SER A 249 5.73 -22.98 -7.64
N ASN A 250 6.17 -23.64 -6.56
CA ASN A 250 7.12 -23.19 -5.54
C ASN A 250 6.69 -22.11 -4.53
N GLN A 251 6.45 -22.60 -3.30
CA GLN A 251 6.35 -21.84 -2.06
C GLN A 251 7.65 -21.05 -1.75
N GLN A 252 7.73 -19.81 -2.24
CA GLN A 252 8.46 -18.74 -1.57
C GLN A 252 7.40 -17.83 -0.93
N GLN A 253 7.59 -17.42 0.33
CA GLN A 253 6.58 -16.78 1.20
C GLN A 253 5.65 -15.79 0.45
N GLU A 254 4.51 -16.30 -0.03
CA GLU A 254 3.59 -15.54 -0.87
C GLU A 254 3.01 -14.38 -0.05
N ALA A 255 3.05 -13.18 -0.61
CA ALA A 255 2.38 -12.03 0.00
C ALA A 255 0.89 -12.34 0.11
N PHE A 256 0.30 -12.13 1.28
CA PHE A 256 -1.11 -12.48 1.53
C PHE A 256 -2.02 -11.80 0.52
N SER A 257 -2.57 -12.59 -0.40
CA SER A 257 -3.27 -12.14 -1.58
C SER A 257 -4.78 -12.33 -1.46
N VAL A 258 -5.51 -11.86 -2.47
CA VAL A 258 -6.96 -12.08 -2.56
C VAL A 258 -7.29 -13.57 -2.69
N GLU A 259 -6.45 -14.31 -3.40
CA GLU A 259 -6.59 -15.76 -3.58
C GLU A 259 -6.46 -16.49 -2.23
N ASN A 260 -5.53 -16.08 -1.35
CA ASN A 260 -5.46 -16.63 0.01
C ASN A 260 -6.77 -16.40 0.79
N ILE A 261 -7.35 -15.19 0.67
CA ILE A 261 -8.63 -14.85 1.31
C ILE A 261 -9.77 -15.73 0.78
N LEU A 262 -9.87 -15.86 -0.54
CA LEU A 262 -10.93 -16.64 -1.20
C LEU A 262 -10.81 -18.13 -0.87
N ILE A 263 -9.59 -18.67 -0.79
CA ILE A 263 -9.35 -20.06 -0.37
C ILE A 263 -9.78 -20.26 1.10
N GLU A 264 -9.33 -19.41 2.04
CA GLU A 264 -9.72 -19.51 3.47
C GLU A 264 -11.26 -19.47 3.62
N TYR A 265 -11.90 -18.57 2.87
CA TYR A 265 -13.35 -18.40 2.84
C TYR A 265 -14.09 -19.61 2.28
N GLN A 266 -13.70 -20.08 1.10
CA GLN A 266 -14.35 -21.22 0.42
C GLN A 266 -14.14 -22.52 1.20
N ASP A 267 -12.95 -22.77 1.76
CA ASP A 267 -12.70 -23.95 2.58
C ASP A 267 -13.61 -23.98 3.81
N TYR A 268 -13.75 -22.85 4.53
CA TYR A 268 -14.65 -22.77 5.67
C TYR A 268 -16.11 -22.98 5.26
N LYS A 269 -16.57 -22.33 4.19
CA LYS A 269 -17.94 -22.50 3.66
C LYS A 269 -18.21 -23.95 3.24
N ASN A 270 -17.23 -24.61 2.63
CA ASN A 270 -17.27 -26.02 2.23
C ASN A 270 -17.27 -26.97 3.43
N CYS A 271 -16.63 -26.62 4.54
CA CYS A 271 -16.73 -27.37 5.81
C CYS A 271 -18.13 -27.23 6.44
N LEU A 272 -18.74 -26.05 6.40
CA LEU A 272 -20.09 -25.83 6.91
C LEU A 272 -21.14 -26.59 6.09
N SER A 273 -21.07 -26.54 4.76
CA SER A 273 -22.07 -27.19 3.87
C SER A 273 -22.06 -28.73 3.96
N LYS A 274 -20.93 -29.33 4.32
CA LYS A 274 -20.79 -30.78 4.59
C LYS A 274 -21.30 -31.18 5.98
N SER A 275 -21.60 -30.22 6.86
CA SER A 275 -22.07 -30.48 8.22
C SER A 275 -23.59 -30.59 8.30
N ASN A 276 -24.08 -31.59 9.04
CA ASN A 276 -25.51 -31.72 9.34
C ASN A 276 -25.96 -30.94 10.59
N ASP A 277 -25.01 -30.39 11.36
CA ASP A 277 -25.25 -29.66 12.59
C ASP A 277 -26.08 -28.38 12.37
N THR A 278 -26.97 -28.07 13.32
CA THR A 278 -27.87 -26.92 13.23
C THR A 278 -27.17 -25.58 13.39
N ALA A 279 -26.13 -25.49 14.23
CA ALA A 279 -25.37 -24.24 14.37
C ALA A 279 -24.54 -23.97 13.11
N ASN A 280 -23.94 -25.01 12.51
CA ASN A 280 -23.22 -24.87 11.23
C ASN A 280 -24.12 -24.51 10.05
N LYS A 281 -25.37 -25.00 10.01
CA LYS A 281 -26.37 -24.56 9.02
C LYS A 281 -26.69 -23.06 9.17
N LYS A 282 -26.94 -22.60 10.40
CA LYS A 282 -27.16 -21.18 10.67
C LYS A 282 -25.93 -20.31 10.34
N ARG A 283 -24.71 -20.78 10.59
CA ARG A 283 -23.48 -20.12 10.13
C ARG A 283 -23.42 -20.01 8.60
N LEU A 284 -23.81 -21.05 7.87
CA LEU A 284 -23.85 -21.02 6.41
C LEU A 284 -24.92 -20.05 5.88
N GLU A 285 -26.08 -19.98 6.52
CA GLU A 285 -27.14 -19.01 6.21
C GLU A 285 -26.65 -17.56 6.41
N MET A 286 -25.96 -17.28 7.52
CA MET A 286 -25.34 -15.98 7.79
C MET A 286 -24.33 -15.56 6.69
N LEU A 287 -23.46 -16.48 6.26
CA LEU A 287 -22.50 -16.22 5.17
C LEU A 287 -23.17 -16.00 3.81
N ASN A 288 -24.20 -16.79 3.48
CA ASN A 288 -24.96 -16.61 2.24
C ASN A 288 -25.69 -15.25 2.20
N GLN A 289 -26.19 -14.77 3.34
CA GLN A 289 -26.80 -13.44 3.44
C GLN A 289 -25.75 -12.33 3.28
N ALA A 290 -24.58 -12.47 3.90
CA ALA A 290 -23.46 -11.54 3.74
C ALA A 290 -22.99 -11.42 2.27
N GLU A 291 -22.79 -12.54 1.57
CA GLU A 291 -22.43 -12.57 0.14
C GLU A 291 -23.45 -11.85 -0.74
N LYS A 292 -24.74 -12.03 -0.42
CA LYS A 292 -25.84 -11.41 -1.16
C LYS A 292 -25.87 -9.89 -0.97
N ILE A 293 -25.66 -9.38 0.25
CA ILE A 293 -25.62 -7.94 0.52
C ILE A 293 -24.37 -7.32 -0.12
N LEU A 294 -23.21 -7.99 0.00
CA LEU A 294 -21.97 -7.57 -0.65
C LEU A 294 -21.97 -7.78 -2.18
N ASN A 295 -23.03 -8.33 -2.78
CA ASN A 295 -23.18 -8.59 -4.22
C ASN A 295 -21.94 -9.23 -4.87
N ILE A 296 -21.40 -10.27 -4.22
CA ILE A 296 -20.13 -10.89 -4.63
C ILE A 296 -20.33 -11.77 -5.86
N ASP A 297 -19.82 -11.34 -7.00
CA ASP A 297 -19.67 -12.19 -8.19
C ASP A 297 -18.27 -12.82 -8.23
N PHE A 298 -18.18 -14.09 -7.84
CA PHE A 298 -16.94 -14.86 -7.90
C PHE A 298 -16.47 -15.19 -9.35
N ASN A 299 -17.26 -14.86 -10.39
CA ASN A 299 -16.92 -15.13 -11.79
C ASN A 299 -16.45 -13.90 -12.56
N ARG A 300 -16.76 -12.69 -12.08
CA ARG A 300 -16.15 -11.45 -12.58
C ARG A 300 -14.80 -11.24 -11.89
N GLN A 301 -13.95 -10.40 -12.48
CA GLN A 301 -12.71 -10.00 -11.84
C GLN A 301 -13.01 -9.50 -10.42
N ILE A 302 -12.41 -10.20 -9.46
CA ILE A 302 -12.27 -9.87 -8.03
C ILE A 302 -12.65 -8.40 -7.75
N ASN A 303 -13.86 -8.19 -7.25
CA ASN A 303 -14.34 -6.85 -6.96
C ASN A 303 -13.55 -6.30 -5.76
N LYS A 304 -12.67 -5.34 -6.05
CA LYS A 304 -11.83 -4.63 -5.07
C LYS A 304 -12.47 -3.36 -4.54
N ASP A 305 -13.71 -3.04 -4.94
CA ASP A 305 -14.41 -1.85 -4.49
C ASP A 305 -14.47 -1.84 -2.96
N ALA A 306 -14.30 -0.66 -2.39
CA ALA A 306 -14.46 -0.47 -0.96
C ALA A 306 -15.94 -0.63 -0.57
N VAL A 307 -16.18 -1.27 0.57
CA VAL A 307 -17.52 -1.43 1.13
C VAL A 307 -18.05 -0.09 1.62
N ASN A 308 -19.31 0.23 1.32
CA ASN A 308 -19.95 1.42 1.87
C ASN A 308 -20.39 1.15 3.33
N ILE A 309 -20.34 2.16 4.20
CA ILE A 309 -20.78 2.06 5.59
C ILE A 309 -22.26 1.70 5.72
N ASP A 310 -23.13 2.18 4.83
CA ASP A 310 -24.53 1.77 4.83
C ASP A 310 -24.69 0.28 4.45
N GLU A 311 -23.89 -0.25 3.51
CA GLU A 311 -23.84 -1.70 3.24
C GLU A 311 -23.36 -2.47 4.49
N TRP A 312 -22.31 -1.98 5.16
CA TRP A 312 -21.78 -2.60 6.38
C TRP A 312 -22.79 -2.61 7.53
N ILE A 313 -23.53 -1.53 7.73
CA ILE A 313 -24.61 -1.43 8.71
C ILE A 313 -25.73 -2.43 8.40
N VAL A 314 -26.13 -2.55 7.12
CA VAL A 314 -27.12 -3.55 6.69
C VAL A 314 -26.62 -4.98 6.94
N ILE A 315 -25.35 -5.27 6.68
CA ILE A 315 -24.74 -6.58 6.98
C ILE A 315 -24.79 -6.87 8.48
N LEU A 316 -24.33 -5.94 9.34
CA LEU A 316 -24.34 -6.14 10.79
C LEU A 316 -25.78 -6.31 11.34
N ASN A 317 -26.76 -5.63 10.77
CA ASN A 317 -28.17 -5.79 11.12
C ASN A 317 -28.77 -7.12 10.63
N GLU A 318 -28.70 -7.42 9.33
CA GLU A 318 -29.38 -8.59 8.75
C GLU A 318 -28.67 -9.92 9.07
N VAL A 319 -27.34 -9.93 9.21
CA VAL A 319 -26.56 -11.15 9.44
C VAL A 319 -26.44 -11.47 10.93
N PHE A 320 -26.28 -10.46 11.79
CA PHE A 320 -26.04 -10.66 13.23
C PHE A 320 -27.19 -10.18 14.13
N GLY A 321 -28.17 -9.44 13.61
CA GLY A 321 -29.32 -8.99 14.38
C GLY A 321 -29.06 -7.78 15.28
N ILE A 322 -27.99 -7.02 15.03
CA ILE A 322 -27.63 -5.84 15.82
C ILE A 322 -28.51 -4.66 15.39
N GLU A 323 -29.03 -3.88 16.33
CA GLU A 323 -29.91 -2.75 16.00
C GLU A 323 -29.15 -1.66 15.20
N THR A 324 -29.76 -1.17 14.13
CA THR A 324 -29.17 -0.15 13.23
C THR A 324 -28.70 1.09 13.98
N ASP A 325 -29.43 1.52 15.02
CA ASP A 325 -29.08 2.68 15.82
C ASP A 325 -27.90 2.41 16.79
N GLU A 326 -27.75 1.17 17.29
CA GLU A 326 -26.55 0.74 18.03
C GLU A 326 -25.31 0.85 17.13
N ILE A 327 -25.36 0.25 15.93
CA ILE A 327 -24.26 0.28 14.97
C ILE A 327 -23.91 1.73 14.61
N LYS A 328 -24.91 2.54 14.23
CA LYS A 328 -24.71 3.95 13.88
C LYS A 328 -24.13 4.78 15.02
N SER A 329 -24.50 4.50 16.27
CA SER A 329 -23.93 5.19 17.44
C SER A 329 -22.43 4.90 17.64
N SER A 330 -21.94 3.74 17.19
CA SER A 330 -20.52 3.39 17.23
C SER A 330 -19.70 4.09 16.13
N ILE A 331 -20.31 4.43 14.98
CA ILE A 331 -19.63 5.06 13.84
C ILE A 331 -19.77 6.58 13.97
N THR A 332 -18.81 7.23 14.65
CA THR A 332 -18.94 8.65 15.04
C THR A 332 -18.31 9.66 14.09
N CYS A 333 -17.38 9.24 13.22
CA CYS A 333 -16.69 10.14 12.30
C CYS A 333 -17.53 10.46 11.05
N LYS A 334 -17.29 11.65 10.48
CA LYS A 334 -17.66 11.98 9.10
C LYS A 334 -16.74 11.22 8.13
N THR A 335 -16.95 9.93 8.03
CA THR A 335 -16.41 9.09 6.95
C THR A 335 -17.10 9.44 5.65
N ASP A 336 -16.39 9.35 4.52
CA ASP A 336 -16.88 9.66 3.17
C ASP A 336 -17.84 8.58 2.61
N GLY A 337 -18.63 7.95 3.48
CA GLY A 337 -19.45 6.77 3.19
C GLY A 337 -18.67 5.46 3.09
N ILE A 338 -17.33 5.45 3.19
CA ILE A 338 -16.49 4.27 2.97
C ILE A 338 -16.05 3.62 4.28
N LEU A 339 -16.16 2.29 4.36
CA LEU A 339 -15.72 1.49 5.49
C LEU A 339 -14.19 1.39 5.53
N THR A 340 -13.59 1.82 6.64
CA THR A 340 -12.16 1.62 6.95
C THR A 340 -11.97 0.56 8.04
N PHE A 341 -10.77 -0.01 8.15
CA PHE A 341 -10.51 -1.09 9.13
C PHE A 341 -10.69 -0.67 10.59
N ASP A 342 -10.42 0.59 10.95
CA ASP A 342 -10.66 1.12 12.30
C ASP A 342 -12.16 1.33 12.62
N VAL A 343 -12.96 1.76 11.63
CA VAL A 343 -14.43 1.85 11.75
C VAL A 343 -15.06 0.45 11.81
N ALA A 344 -14.55 -0.50 11.03
CA ALA A 344 -14.92 -1.91 11.14
C ALA A 344 -14.58 -2.45 12.54
N ALA A 345 -13.36 -2.22 13.05
CA ALA A 345 -12.99 -2.61 14.41
C ALA A 345 -13.92 -2.01 15.46
N LYS A 346 -14.25 -0.72 15.35
CA LYS A 346 -15.12 -0.04 16.32
C LYS A 346 -16.52 -0.63 16.34
N SER A 347 -17.18 -0.72 15.18
CA SER A 347 -18.52 -1.32 15.05
C SER A 347 -18.58 -2.80 15.47
N ILE A 348 -17.49 -3.55 15.30
CA ILE A 348 -17.39 -4.96 15.74
C ILE A 348 -17.20 -5.08 17.26
N PHE A 349 -16.31 -4.30 17.86
CA PHE A 349 -15.88 -4.47 19.27
C PHE A 349 -16.64 -3.57 20.27
N ASP A 350 -17.46 -2.63 19.80
CA ASP A 350 -18.43 -1.90 20.63
C ASP A 350 -19.79 -2.61 20.76
N SER A 351 -20.09 -3.62 19.93
CA SER A 351 -21.26 -4.49 20.18
C SER A 351 -20.88 -5.68 21.07
N SER A 352 -21.50 -5.76 22.25
CA SER A 352 -21.27 -6.85 23.21
C SER A 352 -21.72 -8.22 22.68
N TYR A 353 -22.71 -8.25 21.78
CA TYR A 353 -23.28 -9.45 21.18
C TYR A 353 -22.24 -10.22 20.34
N LEU A 354 -21.49 -9.53 19.48
CA LEU A 354 -20.47 -10.14 18.62
C LEU A 354 -19.31 -10.77 19.40
N MET A 355 -19.01 -10.23 20.58
CA MET A 355 -17.88 -10.65 21.41
C MET A 355 -18.23 -11.73 22.45
N GLY A 356 -19.50 -12.12 22.57
CA GLY A 356 -19.96 -13.07 23.59
C GLY A 356 -19.77 -12.57 25.04
N GLY A 357 -19.46 -11.29 25.22
CA GLY A 357 -19.21 -10.64 26.50
C GLY A 357 -20.44 -9.89 27.01
N LYS A 358 -20.49 -9.57 28.31
CA LYS A 358 -21.60 -8.78 28.87
C LYS A 358 -21.54 -7.29 28.52
N ASN A 359 -20.34 -6.75 28.30
CA ASN A 359 -20.07 -5.36 27.95
C ASN A 359 -18.90 -5.31 26.95
N PRO A 360 -18.79 -4.26 26.13
CA PRO A 360 -17.56 -3.94 25.42
C PRO A 360 -16.40 -3.82 26.42
N ARG A 361 -15.22 -4.31 26.03
CA ARG A 361 -13.97 -4.11 26.78
C ARG A 361 -13.03 -3.20 26.03
N GLU A 362 -12.02 -2.75 26.73
CA GLU A 362 -10.85 -2.11 26.15
C GLU A 362 -9.71 -3.14 25.94
N ALA A 363 -8.79 -2.81 25.04
CA ALA A 363 -7.55 -3.57 24.87
C ALA A 363 -6.65 -3.43 26.10
N ASP A 364 -5.95 -4.50 26.46
CA ASP A 364 -4.92 -4.45 27.48
C ASP A 364 -3.59 -3.87 26.94
N ALA A 365 -2.66 -3.57 27.86
CA ALA A 365 -1.38 -2.96 27.51
C ALA A 365 -0.50 -3.83 26.59
N LYS A 366 -0.68 -5.16 26.61
CA LYS A 366 0.04 -6.10 25.74
C LYS A 366 -0.57 -6.08 24.34
N GLU A 367 -1.90 -6.15 24.22
CA GLU A 367 -2.61 -6.03 22.94
C GLU A 367 -2.25 -4.72 22.21
N LEU A 368 -2.25 -3.60 22.94
CA LEU A 368 -1.83 -2.29 22.42
C LEU A 368 -0.36 -2.26 21.98
N ALA A 369 0.54 -2.90 22.74
CA ALA A 369 1.96 -2.94 22.41
C ALA A 369 2.23 -3.79 21.16
N THR A 370 1.69 -5.01 21.10
CA THR A 370 1.90 -5.91 19.96
C THR A 370 1.27 -5.36 18.67
N ALA A 371 0.09 -4.73 18.74
CA ALA A 371 -0.52 -4.09 17.56
C ALA A 371 0.30 -2.88 17.07
N ARG A 372 0.86 -2.07 17.99
CA ARG A 372 1.73 -0.93 17.64
C ARG A 372 3.07 -1.36 17.02
N GLU A 373 3.63 -2.47 17.49
CA GLU A 373 4.87 -3.04 16.95
C GLU A 373 4.66 -3.64 15.55
N ALA A 374 3.51 -4.29 15.31
CA ALA A 374 3.22 -4.98 14.07
C ALA A 374 2.66 -4.09 12.94
N ILE A 375 1.95 -3.00 13.26
CA ILE A 375 1.23 -2.17 12.28
C ILE A 375 1.91 -0.79 12.18
N PRO A 376 2.60 -0.47 11.07
CA PRO A 376 3.38 0.76 10.94
C PRO A 376 2.62 2.06 11.14
N GLN A 377 1.28 2.08 11.15
CA GLN A 377 0.49 3.29 11.37
C GLN A 377 -0.63 3.09 12.41
N PHE A 378 -0.43 2.18 13.35
CA PHE A 378 -1.42 1.81 14.37
C PHE A 378 -2.10 3.00 15.07
N ASP A 379 -1.33 4.03 15.45
CA ASP A 379 -1.83 5.19 16.21
C ASP A 379 -2.70 6.18 15.38
N THR A 380 -2.89 5.95 14.07
CA THR A 380 -3.84 6.74 13.25
C THR A 380 -5.29 6.26 13.36
N ALA A 381 -5.54 5.10 13.99
CA ALA A 381 -6.88 4.55 14.19
C ALA A 381 -7.79 5.50 14.99
N GLU A 382 -9.07 5.60 14.61
CA GLU A 382 -10.12 6.31 15.38
C GLU A 382 -10.14 5.81 16.82
N CYS A 383 -10.36 4.50 17.02
CA CYS A 383 -10.24 3.85 18.32
C CYS A 383 -9.14 2.80 18.34
N ILE A 384 -7.94 3.24 18.74
CA ILE A 384 -6.72 2.43 18.93
C ILE A 384 -7.00 1.14 19.74
N SER A 385 -7.86 1.22 20.76
CA SER A 385 -8.24 0.10 21.62
C SER A 385 -9.05 -0.99 20.89
N LYS A 386 -10.07 -0.60 20.12
CA LYS A 386 -10.89 -1.56 19.34
C LYS A 386 -10.07 -2.16 18.20
N PHE A 387 -9.23 -1.35 17.57
CA PHE A 387 -8.31 -1.80 16.51
C PHE A 387 -7.26 -2.80 17.04
N ALA A 388 -6.72 -2.60 18.25
CA ALA A 388 -5.85 -3.59 18.91
C ALA A 388 -6.57 -4.92 19.21
N GLN A 389 -7.86 -4.89 19.56
CA GLN A 389 -8.63 -6.12 19.75
C GLN A 389 -8.91 -6.84 18.42
N MET A 390 -9.19 -6.10 17.35
CA MET A 390 -9.31 -6.65 15.99
C MET A 390 -8.01 -7.32 15.52
N PHE A 391 -6.86 -6.71 15.79
CA PHE A 391 -5.57 -7.35 15.58
C PHE A 391 -5.38 -8.61 16.45
N SER A 392 -5.53 -8.48 17.78
CA SER A 392 -5.21 -9.52 18.76
C SER A 392 -6.13 -10.75 18.73
N SER A 393 -7.35 -10.59 18.20
CA SER A 393 -8.30 -11.68 17.91
C SER A 393 -7.97 -12.47 16.64
N GLY A 394 -6.96 -12.05 15.87
CA GLY A 394 -6.59 -12.65 14.59
C GLY A 394 -7.50 -12.27 13.41
N MET A 395 -8.45 -11.33 13.57
CA MET A 395 -9.30 -10.88 12.45
C MET A 395 -8.49 -10.25 11.32
N LEU A 396 -7.34 -9.63 11.63
CA LEU A 396 -6.42 -9.05 10.64
C LEU A 396 -5.32 -10.01 10.15
N GLU A 397 -5.28 -11.27 10.60
CA GLU A 397 -4.20 -12.20 10.24
C GLU A 397 -4.10 -12.37 8.72
N GLY A 398 -2.87 -12.29 8.20
CA GLY A 398 -2.60 -12.11 6.77
C GLY A 398 -2.70 -10.66 6.31
N ILE A 399 -3.86 -10.02 6.46
CA ILE A 399 -4.16 -8.66 5.96
C ILE A 399 -3.12 -7.62 6.44
N TYR A 400 -2.74 -7.63 7.73
CA TYR A 400 -1.80 -6.63 8.26
C TYR A 400 -0.37 -6.73 7.68
N LYS A 401 -0.05 -7.82 6.97
CA LYS A 401 1.26 -8.06 6.33
C LYS A 401 1.34 -7.52 4.91
N ILE A 402 0.23 -7.00 4.38
CA ILE A 402 0.15 -6.27 3.12
C ILE A 402 0.90 -4.94 3.26
N PRO A 403 1.91 -4.63 2.43
CA PRO A 403 2.62 -3.37 2.52
C PRO A 403 1.69 -2.18 2.22
N GLY A 404 1.79 -1.12 3.03
CA GLY A 404 0.82 -0.03 3.02
C GLY A 404 -0.49 -0.34 3.77
N PHE A 405 -0.58 -1.43 4.56
CA PHE A 405 -1.73 -1.62 5.45
C PHE A 405 -1.75 -0.60 6.59
N THR A 406 -2.90 0.07 6.76
CA THR A 406 -3.13 1.05 7.83
C THR A 406 -4.52 0.87 8.44
N PRO A 407 -4.80 1.42 9.64
CA PRO A 407 -6.15 1.41 10.21
C PRO A 407 -7.18 2.17 9.34
N LYS A 408 -6.74 3.24 8.67
CA LYS A 408 -7.55 4.11 7.81
C LYS A 408 -7.69 3.60 6.37
N ARG A 409 -7.10 2.46 6.02
CA ARG A 409 -7.28 1.87 4.68
C ARG A 409 -8.75 1.47 4.47
N PRO A 410 -9.34 1.71 3.29
CA PRO A 410 -10.63 1.15 2.92
C PRO A 410 -10.65 -0.38 2.98
N VAL A 411 -11.77 -0.96 3.40
CA VAL A 411 -12.02 -2.40 3.41
C VAL A 411 -12.65 -2.80 2.08
N SER A 412 -11.97 -3.61 1.27
CA SER A 412 -12.56 -4.14 0.03
C SER A 412 -13.68 -5.17 0.32
N ARG A 413 -14.60 -5.39 -0.63
CA ARG A 413 -15.68 -6.38 -0.49
C ARG A 413 -15.20 -7.79 -0.07
N ILE A 414 -14.04 -8.22 -0.57
CA ILE A 414 -13.48 -9.56 -0.25
C ILE A 414 -12.80 -9.59 1.13
N GLU A 415 -12.19 -8.50 1.56
CA GLU A 415 -11.68 -8.40 2.94
C GLU A 415 -12.83 -8.34 3.95
N ALA A 416 -13.93 -7.66 3.61
CA ALA A 416 -15.16 -7.69 4.40
C ALA A 416 -15.72 -9.12 4.51
N LEU A 417 -15.75 -9.92 3.44
CA LEU A 417 -16.09 -11.36 3.51
C LEU A 417 -15.21 -12.11 4.51
N LEU A 418 -13.89 -11.86 4.53
CA LEU A 418 -12.97 -12.51 5.46
C LEU A 418 -13.28 -12.13 6.91
N LEU A 419 -13.51 -10.86 7.18
CA LEU A 419 -13.90 -10.37 8.50
C LEU A 419 -15.22 -11.00 8.96
N LEU A 420 -16.23 -11.04 8.09
CA LEU A 420 -17.53 -11.64 8.35
C LEU A 420 -17.44 -13.15 8.59
N MET A 421 -16.59 -13.85 7.84
CA MET A 421 -16.29 -15.27 8.07
C MET A 421 -15.66 -15.50 9.45
N ARG A 422 -14.65 -14.69 9.81
CA ARG A 422 -13.95 -14.77 11.10
C ARG A 422 -14.91 -14.40 12.26
N LEU A 423 -15.83 -13.47 12.07
CA LEU A 423 -16.94 -13.17 12.99
C LEU A 423 -17.91 -14.35 13.16
N VAL A 424 -18.50 -14.87 12.07
CA VAL A 424 -19.45 -16.00 12.10
C VAL A 424 -18.84 -17.26 12.75
N LYS A 425 -17.53 -17.46 12.60
CA LYS A 425 -16.76 -18.52 13.28
C LYS A 425 -16.63 -18.29 14.80
N GLY A 426 -16.55 -17.05 15.25
CA GLY A 426 -16.45 -16.67 16.67
C GLY A 426 -17.79 -16.57 17.41
N VAL A 427 -18.90 -16.25 16.72
CA VAL A 427 -20.21 -16.09 17.37
C VAL A 427 -20.73 -17.40 17.96
N SER A 428 -21.21 -17.33 19.20
CA SER A 428 -21.92 -18.41 19.90
C SER A 428 -23.34 -18.54 19.34
N ILE A 429 -23.70 -19.74 18.86
CA ILE A 429 -24.94 -20.04 18.13
C ILE A 429 -25.56 -21.32 18.68
#